data_AF-A0A2D4G006-F1
#
_entry.id   AF-A0A2D4G006-F1
#
_cell.length_a   1.000
_cell.length_b   1.000
_cell.length_c   1.000
_cell.angle_alpha   90.00
_cell.angle_beta   90.00
_cell.angle_gamma   90.00
#
_symmetry.space_group_name_H-M   'P 1'
#
loop_
_entity.id
_entity.type
_entity.pdbx_description
1 polymer ?
#
loop_
_entity_poly.entity_id
_entity_poly.type
_entity_poly.pdbx_seq_one_letter_code
_entity_poly.pdbx_strand_id
1 'polypeptide(L)'
;SDFHSDHSLALKIIVYDWSRMDPVCTLTIDDVIVKAGSAVPIYKEPINDLLKRCGNCTRQSCVITFHFETVGEPSGPINCHFLSSLKNAKGLKNPHIHASISQEGDHFQFALEATAIAPFVWLDVGNIPGRFSDNGFLLTEKQRLIFFYPWETTNVKELEKSFSLTSLTDIS
;
A
#
# COMPACT_ATOMS: atom_id res chain seq x y z
N SER A 1 -13.93 -7.70 -13.62
CA SER A 1 -12.82 -7.77 -14.58
C SER A 1 -13.31 -7.11 -15.82
N ASP A 2 -12.61 -6.06 -16.26
CA ASP A 2 -12.94 -5.36 -17.49
C ASP A 2 -12.19 -5.96 -18.69
N PHE A 3 -11.41 -7.02 -18.46
CA PHE A 3 -10.75 -7.77 -19.53
C PHE A 3 -11.79 -8.46 -20.44
N HIS A 4 -11.47 -8.51 -21.72
CA HIS A 4 -12.28 -9.16 -22.77
C HIS A 4 -12.05 -10.68 -22.86
N SER A 5 -11.04 -11.20 -22.16
CA SER A 5 -10.72 -12.62 -22.08
C SER A 5 -10.68 -13.07 -20.62
N ASP A 6 -10.78 -14.37 -20.40
CA ASP A 6 -10.55 -14.97 -19.09
C ASP A 6 -9.06 -14.83 -18.73
N HIS A 7 -8.77 -14.58 -17.46
CA HIS A 7 -7.39 -14.47 -16.95
C HIS A 7 -7.15 -15.49 -15.85
N SER A 8 -6.02 -16.19 -15.93
CA SER A 8 -5.49 -16.99 -14.84
C SER A 8 -4.53 -16.14 -14.01
N LEU A 9 -4.78 -16.04 -12.72
CA LEU A 9 -4.04 -15.21 -11.78
C LEU A 9 -3.70 -16.03 -10.53
N ALA A 10 -2.66 -15.61 -9.81
CA ALA A 10 -2.47 -16.00 -8.42
C ALA A 10 -2.99 -14.88 -7.51
N LEU A 11 -3.77 -15.21 -6.49
CA LEU A 11 -4.14 -14.26 -5.44
C LEU A 11 -3.14 -14.38 -4.28
N LYS A 12 -2.43 -13.30 -3.96
CA LYS A 12 -1.66 -13.20 -2.72
C LYS A 12 -2.44 -12.47 -1.66
N ILE A 13 -2.50 -13.05 -0.47
CA ILE A 13 -3.07 -12.48 0.73
C ILE A 13 -1.94 -12.40 1.76
N ILE A 14 -1.64 -11.19 2.23
CA ILE A 14 -0.54 -10.93 3.15
C ILE A 14 -1.11 -10.31 4.42
N VAL A 15 -0.77 -10.90 5.56
CA VAL A 15 -1.16 -10.37 6.88
C VAL A 15 0.05 -9.70 7.50
N TYR A 16 -0.16 -8.46 7.95
CA TYR A 16 0.83 -7.69 8.70
C TYR A 16 0.33 -7.46 10.11
N ASP A 17 1.25 -7.56 11.07
CA ASP A 17 1.04 -7.05 12.43
C ASP A 17 1.57 -5.61 12.47
N TRP A 18 0.78 -4.67 13.00
CA TRP A 18 1.12 -3.25 13.03
C TRP A 18 2.48 -2.95 13.67
N SER A 19 2.95 -3.82 14.57
CA SER A 19 4.19 -3.63 15.31
C SER A 19 5.46 -3.97 14.53
N ARG A 20 5.35 -4.57 13.34
CA ARG A 20 6.47 -5.00 12.50
C ARG A 20 6.23 -4.75 11.00
N MET A 21 7.31 -4.46 10.29
CA MET A 21 7.26 -4.23 8.84
C MET A 21 7.23 -5.53 8.02
N ASP A 22 7.81 -6.60 8.55
CA ASP A 22 7.82 -7.88 7.85
C ASP A 22 6.45 -8.57 8.04
N PRO A 23 5.91 -9.21 6.99
CA PRO A 23 4.61 -9.87 7.07
C PRO A 23 4.66 -11.02 8.08
N VAL A 24 3.58 -11.22 8.82
CA VAL A 24 3.47 -12.39 9.73
C VAL A 24 3.07 -13.65 8.97
N CYS A 25 2.49 -13.50 7.78
CA CYS A 25 1.85 -14.57 7.05
C CYS A 25 1.65 -14.15 5.58
N THR A 26 1.84 -15.09 4.67
CA THR A 26 1.51 -14.93 3.25
C THR A 26 0.84 -16.21 2.78
N LEU A 27 -0.30 -16.04 2.12
CA LEU A 27 -1.04 -17.11 1.48
C LEU A 27 -1.11 -16.81 -0.02
N THR A 28 -0.77 -17.81 -0.83
CA THR A 28 -0.94 -17.77 -2.27
C THR A 28 -2.04 -18.75 -2.65
N ILE A 29 -3.01 -18.28 -3.42
CA ILE A 29 -4.02 -19.11 -4.07
C ILE A 29 -3.72 -19.05 -5.57
N ASP A 30 -3.16 -20.12 -6.10
CA ASP A 30 -2.86 -20.25 -7.52
C ASP A 30 -4.12 -20.58 -8.33
N ASP A 31 -3.99 -20.48 -9.65
CA ASP A 31 -5.02 -20.88 -10.64
C ASP A 31 -6.40 -20.24 -10.42
N VAL A 32 -6.42 -18.98 -9.98
CA VAL A 32 -7.65 -18.19 -9.87
C VAL A 32 -8.06 -17.72 -11.27
N ILE A 33 -9.12 -18.33 -11.79
CA ILE A 33 -9.69 -17.94 -13.10
C ILE A 33 -10.75 -16.86 -12.90
N VAL A 34 -10.46 -15.66 -13.43
CA VAL A 34 -11.42 -14.55 -13.47
C VAL A 34 -11.98 -14.44 -14.88
N LYS A 35 -13.29 -14.67 -15.02
CA LYS A 35 -13.95 -14.63 -16.33
C LYS A 35 -14.00 -13.20 -16.89
N ALA A 36 -13.93 -13.09 -18.21
CA ALA A 36 -14.11 -11.84 -18.93
C ALA A 36 -15.37 -11.07 -18.48
N GLY A 37 -15.27 -9.76 -18.31
CA GLY A 37 -16.43 -8.92 -17.96
C GLY A 37 -17.13 -9.24 -16.64
N SER A 38 -16.51 -9.99 -15.72
CA SER A 38 -17.21 -10.55 -14.55
C SER A 38 -16.59 -10.19 -13.21
N ALA A 39 -17.37 -10.32 -12.13
CA ALA A 39 -16.90 -10.28 -10.75
C ALA A 39 -17.40 -11.53 -10.02
N VAL A 40 -16.48 -12.30 -9.44
CA VAL A 40 -16.79 -13.55 -8.74
C VAL A 40 -16.04 -13.64 -7.41
N PRO A 41 -16.60 -14.31 -6.38
CA PRO A 41 -15.85 -14.62 -5.17
C PRO A 41 -14.71 -15.59 -5.48
N ILE A 42 -13.48 -15.19 -5.19
CA ILE A 42 -12.25 -15.99 -5.42
C ILE A 42 -11.58 -16.48 -4.15
N TYR A 43 -12.02 -15.98 -2.99
CA TYR A 43 -11.52 -16.38 -1.69
C TYR A 43 -12.64 -16.26 -0.65
N LYS A 44 -12.72 -17.24 0.26
CA LYS A 44 -13.64 -17.20 1.40
C LYS A 44 -13.09 -18.03 2.55
N GLU A 45 -12.96 -17.40 3.71
CA GLU A 45 -12.54 -18.05 4.94
C GLU A 45 -13.10 -17.29 6.16
N PRO A 46 -13.43 -17.94 7.27
CA PRO A 46 -13.64 -17.26 8.54
C PRO A 46 -12.37 -16.53 8.98
N ILE A 47 -12.47 -15.22 9.23
CA ILE A 47 -11.29 -14.40 9.59
C ILE A 47 -10.56 -14.93 10.84
N ASN A 48 -11.26 -15.51 11.80
CA ASN A 48 -10.63 -16.06 13.00
C ASN A 48 -9.68 -17.22 12.66
N ASP A 49 -9.96 -17.99 11.61
CA ASP A 49 -9.13 -19.11 11.20
C ASP A 49 -7.87 -18.61 10.49
N LEU A 50 -7.99 -17.57 9.64
CA LEU A 50 -6.86 -16.85 9.06
C LEU A 50 -5.93 -16.31 10.16
N LEU A 51 -6.48 -15.57 11.13
CA LEU A 51 -5.68 -14.92 12.17
C LEU A 51 -5.00 -15.92 13.12
N LYS A 52 -5.66 -17.05 13.43
CA LYS A 52 -5.04 -18.14 14.20
C LYS A 52 -3.87 -18.76 13.46
N ARG A 53 -4.03 -19.02 12.16
CA ARG A 53 -2.98 -19.57 11.29
C ARG A 53 -1.79 -18.62 11.19
N CYS A 54 -2.04 -17.32 11.19
CA CYS A 54 -1.02 -16.28 11.04
C CYS A 54 -0.38 -15.79 12.36
N GLY A 55 -0.23 -16.68 13.35
CA GLY A 55 0.69 -16.44 14.48
C GLY A 55 0.15 -15.57 15.63
N ASN A 56 -1.14 -15.68 15.95
CA ASN A 56 -1.81 -14.99 17.06
C ASN A 56 -2.10 -13.49 16.83
N CYS A 57 -2.43 -13.14 15.59
CA CYS A 57 -3.01 -11.85 15.25
C CYS A 57 -4.40 -11.66 15.88
N THR A 58 -4.77 -10.41 16.13
CA THR A 58 -6.15 -10.02 16.44
C THR A 58 -6.66 -9.05 15.38
N ARG A 59 -7.98 -8.82 15.35
CA ARG A 59 -8.59 -7.78 14.50
C ARG A 59 -8.07 -6.36 14.79
N GLN A 60 -7.53 -6.14 15.99
CA GLN A 60 -6.98 -4.85 16.41
C GLN A 60 -5.48 -4.73 16.13
N SER A 61 -4.75 -5.84 16.07
CA SER A 61 -3.30 -5.82 15.92
C SER A 61 -2.80 -6.03 14.49
N CYS A 62 -3.68 -6.46 13.57
CA CYS A 62 -3.27 -6.82 12.21
C CYS A 62 -4.12 -6.19 11.12
N VAL A 63 -3.53 -6.09 9.93
CA VAL A 63 -4.14 -5.63 8.68
C VAL A 63 -3.87 -6.65 7.58
N ILE A 64 -4.80 -6.74 6.63
CA ILE A 64 -4.66 -7.61 5.46
C ILE A 64 -4.41 -6.73 4.25
N THR A 65 -3.42 -7.13 3.44
CA THR A 65 -3.29 -6.67 2.06
C THR A 65 -3.48 -7.84 1.13
N PHE A 66 -3.89 -7.56 -0.10
CA PHE A 66 -4.04 -8.57 -1.12
C PHE A 66 -3.87 -7.96 -2.50
N HIS A 67 -3.28 -8.73 -3.40
CA HIS A 67 -3.05 -8.36 -4.79
C HIS A 67 -3.04 -9.61 -5.67
N PHE A 68 -3.22 -9.41 -6.97
CA PHE A 68 -3.03 -10.49 -7.93
C PHE A 68 -1.59 -10.51 -8.43
N GLU A 69 -1.14 -11.68 -8.87
CA GLU A 69 0.11 -11.86 -9.59
C GLU A 69 -0.13 -12.63 -10.89
N THR A 70 0.64 -12.30 -11.93
CA THR A 70 0.75 -13.04 -13.19
C THR A 70 2.21 -13.45 -13.36
N VAL A 71 2.51 -14.75 -13.44
CA VAL A 71 3.90 -15.27 -13.57
C VAL A 71 4.84 -14.70 -12.49
N GLY A 72 4.34 -14.53 -11.26
CA GLY A 72 5.10 -14.02 -10.12
C GLY A 72 5.30 -12.50 -10.08
N GLU A 73 4.75 -11.76 -11.04
CA GLU A 73 4.76 -10.30 -11.03
C GLU A 73 3.40 -9.73 -10.59
N PRO A 74 3.37 -8.61 -9.84
CA PRO A 74 2.11 -7.96 -9.47
C PRO A 74 1.24 -7.60 -10.68
N SER A 75 -0.03 -7.97 -10.62
CA SER A 75 -1.04 -7.73 -11.64
C SER A 75 -2.13 -6.83 -11.09
N GLY A 76 -1.97 -5.53 -11.30
CA GLY A 76 -2.88 -4.50 -10.78
C GLY A 76 -2.47 -3.99 -9.38
N PRO A 77 -3.26 -3.06 -8.81
CA PRO A 77 -2.91 -2.41 -7.54
C PRO A 77 -3.08 -3.34 -6.34
N ILE A 78 -2.28 -3.08 -5.30
CA ILE A 78 -2.46 -3.70 -3.98
C ILE A 78 -3.71 -3.11 -3.32
N ASN A 79 -4.54 -3.97 -2.74
CA ASN A 79 -5.69 -3.55 -1.96
C ASN A 79 -5.50 -3.96 -0.49
N CYS A 80 -6.24 -3.32 0.42
CA CYS A 80 -6.15 -3.59 1.85
C CYS A 80 -7.52 -3.71 2.51
N HIS A 81 -7.54 -4.40 3.66
CA HIS A 81 -8.72 -4.53 4.49
C HIS A 81 -8.35 -4.36 5.97
N PHE A 82 -8.88 -3.32 6.59
CA PHE A 82 -8.72 -3.07 8.02
C PHE A 82 -9.73 -3.92 8.81
N LEU A 83 -9.21 -4.73 9.74
CA LEU A 83 -10.02 -5.70 10.48
C LEU A 83 -10.80 -5.10 11.66
N SER A 84 -10.48 -3.86 12.01
CA SER A 84 -11.18 -3.05 13.00
C SER A 84 -10.95 -1.56 12.72
N SER A 85 -11.66 -0.69 13.46
CA SER A 85 -11.41 0.75 13.40
C SER A 85 -9.99 1.09 13.86
N LEU A 86 -9.26 1.89 13.08
CA LEU A 86 -7.85 2.22 13.34
C LEU A 86 -7.63 2.98 14.65
N LYS A 87 -8.63 3.69 15.17
CA LYS A 87 -8.57 4.31 16.51
C LYS A 87 -8.41 3.28 17.65
N ASN A 88 -8.73 2.02 17.38
CA ASN A 88 -8.60 0.89 18.31
C ASN A 88 -7.43 -0.03 17.91
N ALA A 89 -6.59 0.38 16.96
CA ALA A 89 -5.45 -0.42 16.53
C ALA A 89 -4.45 -0.58 17.68
N LYS A 90 -3.90 -1.79 17.82
CA LYS A 90 -2.90 -2.12 18.84
C LYS A 90 -1.58 -2.43 18.15
N GLY A 91 -0.52 -1.78 18.60
CA GLY A 91 0.81 -1.94 18.02
C GLY A 91 1.11 -1.05 16.82
N LEU A 92 0.17 -0.19 16.39
CA LEU A 92 0.44 0.86 15.40
C LEU A 92 1.42 1.87 15.99
N LYS A 93 2.56 2.01 15.32
CA LYS A 93 3.66 2.89 15.73
C LYS A 93 3.70 4.12 14.82
N ASN A 94 4.26 5.23 15.32
CA ASN A 94 4.62 6.34 14.44
C ASN A 94 5.68 5.85 13.43
N PRO A 95 5.43 5.98 12.12
CA PRO A 95 6.27 5.38 11.09
C PRO A 95 7.56 6.16 10.83
N HIS A 96 7.74 7.39 11.33
CA HIS A 96 8.89 8.26 11.08
C HIS A 96 9.38 8.16 9.62
N ILE A 97 8.54 8.64 8.69
CA ILE A 97 8.81 8.48 7.25
C ILE A 97 9.77 9.57 6.79
N HIS A 98 10.92 9.15 6.27
CA HIS A 98 11.85 10.03 5.58
C HIS A 98 11.57 10.03 4.07
N ALA A 99 11.72 11.17 3.41
CA ALA A 99 11.58 11.29 1.97
C ALA A 99 12.81 12.00 1.40
N SER A 100 13.35 11.46 0.32
CA SER A 100 14.38 12.12 -0.49
C SER A 100 13.85 12.40 -1.88
N ILE A 101 14.14 13.59 -2.41
CA ILE A 101 13.61 14.07 -3.69
C ILE A 101 14.77 14.17 -4.69
N SER A 102 14.56 13.64 -5.89
CA SER A 102 15.52 13.72 -6.98
C SER A 102 14.79 13.98 -8.29
N GLN A 103 15.48 14.59 -9.26
CA GLN A 103 14.92 14.82 -10.59
C GLN A 103 15.35 13.68 -11.52
N GLU A 104 14.40 13.14 -12.27
CA GLU A 104 14.60 12.11 -13.28
C GLU A 104 13.93 12.55 -14.58
N GLY A 105 14.71 13.13 -15.49
CA GLY A 105 14.19 13.70 -16.73
C GLY A 105 13.18 14.85 -16.47
N ASP A 106 11.93 14.64 -16.87
CA ASP A 106 10.81 15.59 -16.78
C ASP A 106 9.93 15.39 -15.54
N HIS A 107 10.24 14.43 -14.68
CA HIS A 107 9.51 14.13 -13.45
C HIS A 107 10.46 14.04 -12.26
N PHE A 108 9.90 13.89 -11.07
CA PHE A 108 10.65 13.84 -9.82
C PHE A 108 10.37 12.54 -9.07
N GLN A 109 11.41 11.91 -8.57
CA GLN A 109 11.31 10.72 -7.74
C GLN A 109 11.38 11.10 -6.27
N PHE A 110 10.42 10.59 -5.50
CA PHE A 110 10.33 10.65 -4.05
C PHE A 110 10.61 9.25 -3.51
N ALA A 111 11.80 9.04 -2.94
CA ALA A 111 12.14 7.80 -2.27
C ALA A 111 11.77 7.91 -0.78
N LEU A 112 10.72 7.18 -0.40
CA LEU A 112 10.21 7.11 0.97
C LEU A 112 10.89 5.96 1.72
N GLU A 113 11.27 6.21 2.96
CA GLU A 113 11.79 5.22 3.89
C GLU A 113 11.02 5.29 5.21
N ALA A 114 10.44 4.17 5.65
CA ALA A 114 9.59 4.09 6.83
C ALA A 114 10.09 3.08 7.86
N THR A 115 9.93 3.42 9.13
CA THR A 115 10.30 2.58 10.28
C THR A 115 9.14 1.70 10.78
N ALA A 116 7.90 2.02 10.39
CA ALA A 116 6.71 1.23 10.71
C ALA A 116 5.64 1.37 9.61
N ILE A 117 4.63 0.49 9.66
CA ILE A 117 3.52 0.49 8.70
C ILE A 117 2.71 1.77 8.89
N ALA A 118 2.43 2.46 7.78
CA ALA A 118 1.77 3.77 7.81
C ALA A 118 0.46 3.75 7.00
N PRO A 119 -0.70 3.81 7.68
CA PRO A 119 -1.97 4.02 7.01
C PRO A 119 -2.09 5.46 6.49
N PHE A 120 -2.61 5.60 5.28
CA PHE A 120 -2.96 6.87 4.65
C PHE A 120 -1.77 7.83 4.54
N VAL A 121 -0.67 7.37 3.96
CA VAL A 121 0.47 8.24 3.65
C VAL A 121 0.02 9.28 2.62
N TRP A 122 0.06 10.54 3.02
CA TRP A 122 -0.34 11.69 2.22
C TRP A 122 0.87 12.54 1.87
N LEU A 123 1.16 12.64 0.58
CA LEU A 123 2.20 13.50 0.02
C LEU A 123 1.55 14.77 -0.53
N ASP A 124 2.11 15.94 -0.22
CA ASP A 124 1.61 17.23 -0.66
C ASP A 124 2.78 18.18 -0.96
N VAL A 125 2.69 18.97 -2.03
CA VAL A 125 3.69 19.96 -2.46
C VAL A 125 3.10 21.36 -2.58
N GLY A 126 2.02 21.61 -1.83
CA GLY A 126 1.27 22.86 -1.80
C GLY A 126 0.69 23.20 -3.17
N ASN A 127 0.98 24.42 -3.64
CA ASN A 127 0.41 24.96 -4.86
C ASN A 127 1.22 24.62 -6.13
N ILE A 128 2.23 23.74 -6.05
CA ILE A 128 3.02 23.35 -7.23
C ILE A 128 2.14 22.47 -8.14
N PRO A 129 1.81 22.91 -9.37
CA PRO A 129 0.90 22.19 -10.24
C PRO A 129 1.47 20.83 -10.68
N GLY A 130 0.74 19.76 -10.40
CA GLY A 130 1.13 18.40 -10.75
C GLY A 130 0.38 17.36 -9.94
N ARG A 131 0.85 16.13 -10.00
CA ARG A 131 0.27 15.01 -9.23
C ARG A 131 1.32 13.95 -8.91
N PHE A 132 1.09 13.22 -7.82
CA PHE A 132 1.85 12.02 -7.49
C PHE A 132 1.37 10.78 -8.26
N SER A 133 2.22 9.76 -8.42
CA SER A 133 1.89 8.46 -9.01
C SER A 133 0.88 7.68 -8.18
N ASP A 134 0.96 7.82 -6.86
CA ASP A 134 0.04 7.25 -5.90
C ASP A 134 0.02 8.14 -4.65
N ASN A 135 -1.10 8.18 -3.94
CA ASN A 135 -1.27 8.99 -2.73
C ASN A 135 -2.36 8.41 -1.84
N GLY A 136 -2.31 8.66 -0.54
CA GLY A 136 -3.28 8.14 0.43
C GLY A 136 -3.23 6.62 0.63
N PHE A 137 -2.12 5.98 0.27
CA PHE A 137 -1.95 4.53 0.32
C PHE A 137 -1.60 4.02 1.74
N LEU A 138 -1.78 2.71 1.94
CA LEU A 138 -1.19 2.00 3.07
C LEU A 138 0.26 1.63 2.71
N LEU A 139 1.23 2.16 3.45
CA LEU A 139 2.64 1.83 3.28
C LEU A 139 2.99 0.65 4.18
N THR A 140 3.26 -0.51 3.56
CA THR A 140 3.71 -1.73 4.25
C THR A 140 5.20 -2.01 4.03
N GLU A 141 5.77 -1.45 2.97
CA GLU A 141 7.16 -1.61 2.59
C GLU A 141 8.07 -0.65 3.35
N LYS A 142 9.29 -1.09 3.66
CA LYS A 142 10.31 -0.22 4.29
C LYS A 142 10.73 0.91 3.38
N GLN A 143 10.73 0.67 2.07
CA GLN A 143 11.09 1.64 1.05
C GLN A 143 10.05 1.63 -0.05
N ARG A 144 9.68 2.81 -0.54
CA ARG A 144 8.75 2.97 -1.64
C ARG A 144 9.12 4.15 -2.50
N LEU A 145 9.14 3.95 -3.81
CA LEU A 145 9.34 5.02 -4.79
C LEU A 145 7.98 5.55 -5.24
N ILE A 146 7.84 6.86 -5.24
CA ILE A 146 6.68 7.59 -5.74
C ILE A 146 7.18 8.65 -6.72
N PHE A 147 6.46 8.88 -7.81
CA PHE A 147 6.84 9.88 -8.80
C PHE A 147 5.90 11.08 -8.74
N PHE A 148 6.43 12.28 -8.88
CA PHE A 148 5.66 13.50 -9.07
C PHE A 148 5.79 13.99 -10.52
N TYR A 149 4.66 14.22 -11.16
CA TYR A 149 4.56 14.66 -12.55
C TYR A 149 4.09 16.11 -12.57
N PRO A 150 5.02 17.07 -12.82
CA PRO A 150 4.68 18.48 -12.86
C PRO A 150 3.83 18.80 -14.09
N TRP A 151 2.93 19.77 -13.95
CA TRP A 151 2.20 20.37 -15.10
C TRP A 151 2.85 21.67 -15.58
N GLU A 152 3.70 22.26 -14.75
CA GLU A 152 4.48 23.47 -15.04
C GLU A 152 5.94 23.29 -14.61
N THR A 153 6.84 24.11 -15.13
CA THR A 153 8.26 24.03 -14.77
C THR A 153 8.46 24.22 -13.26
N THR A 154 9.11 23.25 -12.62
CA THR A 154 9.56 23.33 -11.23
C THR A 154 10.93 22.66 -11.08
N ASN A 155 11.47 22.62 -9.86
CA ASN A 155 12.76 22.00 -9.57
C ASN A 155 12.77 21.38 -8.17
N VAL A 156 13.79 20.57 -7.89
CA VAL A 156 13.95 19.84 -6.61
C VAL A 156 13.85 20.78 -5.40
N LYS A 157 14.47 21.96 -5.45
CA LYS A 157 14.49 22.89 -4.31
C LYS A 157 13.11 23.47 -4.00
N GLU A 158 12.30 23.72 -5.03
CA GLU A 158 10.92 24.19 -4.85
C GLU A 158 10.05 23.09 -4.23
N LEU A 159 10.19 21.85 -4.72
CA LEU A 159 9.50 20.70 -4.16
C LEU A 159 9.90 20.46 -2.71
N GLU A 160 11.20 20.40 -2.40
CA GLU A 160 11.70 20.22 -1.02
C GLU A 160 11.17 21.28 -0.06
N LYS A 161 11.09 22.53 -0.51
CA LYS A 161 10.59 23.64 0.30
C LYS A 161 9.09 23.55 0.59
N SER A 162 8.30 23.09 -0.37
CA SER A 162 6.84 22.99 -0.25
C SER A 162 6.36 21.63 0.24
N PHE A 163 7.23 20.63 0.26
CA PHE A 163 6.86 19.25 0.55
C PHE A 163 6.40 19.09 1.99
N SER A 164 5.25 18.45 2.15
CA SER A 164 4.78 17.94 3.43
C SER A 164 4.33 16.49 3.27
N LEU A 165 4.60 15.71 4.31
CA LEU A 165 4.25 14.31 4.42
C LEU A 165 3.47 14.10 5.69
N THR A 166 2.35 13.41 5.60
CA THR A 166 1.49 13.09 6.75
C THR A 166 1.03 11.64 6.69
N SER A 167 0.84 11.03 7.84
CA SER A 167 0.24 9.71 8.01
C SER A 167 -0.84 9.77 9.09
N LEU A 168 -1.61 8.69 9.25
CA LEU A 168 -2.66 8.64 10.27
C LEU A 168 -2.17 8.97 11.68
N THR A 169 -0.96 8.53 12.06
CA THR A 169 -0.44 8.72 13.42
C THR A 169 -0.05 10.16 13.73
N ASP A 170 0.04 11.02 12.71
CA ASP A 170 0.39 12.44 12.89
C ASP A 170 -0.83 13.30 13.23
N ILE A 171 -2.04 12.74 13.06
CA ILE A 171 -3.33 13.42 13.32
C ILE A 171 -4.16 12.77 14.43
N SER A 172 -3.72 11.62 14.96
CA SER A 172 -4.47 10.78 15.90
C SER A 172 -3.98 10.88 17.34
#